data_AF-A0A2H6N1P4-F1
#
_entry.id   AF-A0A2H6N1P4-F1
#
_cell.length_a   1.000
_cell.length_b   1.000
_cell.length_c   1.000
_cell.angle_alpha   90.00
_cell.angle_beta   90.00
_cell.angle_gamma   90.00
#
_symmetry.space_group_name_H-M   'P 1'
#
loop_
_entity.id
_entity.type
_entity.pdbx_description
1 polymer ?
#
loop_
_entity_poly.entity_id
_entity_poly.type
_entity_poly.pdbx_seq_one_letter_code
_entity_poly.pdbx_strand_id
1 'polypeptide(L)'
;QDDIKLYILAAKCLSEMVDIEIERITAVSKNNLEKVAFVRLYLVSQGRFPLLRWNDVISVAAGCQQKETIVWMLLHSFYHARILSHENTGVLKRMEWLLEFMGYIKKVSLNTASMQNVSPQETVSFLLWIFAACVVAWADHALPMLLGLSADCSAWQCETIDRVFARGLGKRPVDTLAVKEILTLLPGSLQILLTKEPWKEQTPKFIDWLFSLMENADEMLTQSSRELLKASLLALRSLPEFKKKAVWTKAYGW
;
A
#
# COMPACT_ATOMS: atom_id res chain seq x y z
N GLN A 1 -24.60 14.60 1.14
CA GLN A 1 -23.70 15.74 0.81
C GLN A 1 -22.31 15.13 0.72
N ASP A 2 -21.61 15.25 -0.41
CA ASP A 2 -20.43 14.41 -0.73
C ASP A 2 -19.25 14.64 0.23
N ASP A 3 -19.10 13.76 1.23
CA ASP A 3 -18.01 13.79 2.20
C ASP A 3 -16.62 13.82 1.51
N ILE A 4 -16.47 13.10 0.39
CA ILE A 4 -15.24 13.08 -0.42
C ILE A 4 -14.92 14.45 -1.01
N LYS A 5 -15.90 15.13 -1.62
CA LYS A 5 -15.71 16.45 -2.21
C LYS A 5 -15.31 17.47 -1.14
N LEU A 6 -15.94 17.38 0.03
CA LEU A 6 -15.56 18.19 1.18
C LEU A 6 -14.10 17.94 1.59
N TYR A 7 -13.67 16.69 1.70
CA TYR A 7 -12.29 16.38 2.08
C TYR A 7 -11.26 16.80 1.02
N ILE A 8 -11.58 16.71 -0.27
CA ILE A 8 -10.72 17.24 -1.34
C ILE A 8 -10.58 18.76 -1.21
N LEU A 9 -11.69 19.48 -1.02
CA LEU A 9 -11.67 20.93 -0.84
C LEU A 9 -10.92 21.34 0.44
N ALA A 10 -11.09 20.58 1.53
CA ALA A 10 -10.34 20.79 2.76
C ALA A 10 -8.84 20.57 2.53
N ALA A 11 -8.44 19.49 1.85
CA ALA A 11 -7.04 19.22 1.55
C ALA A 11 -6.42 20.31 0.65
N LYS A 12 -7.17 20.81 -0.35
CA LYS A 12 -6.74 21.95 -1.18
C LYS A 12 -6.64 23.26 -0.40
N CYS A 13 -7.49 23.49 0.60
CA CYS A 13 -7.36 24.65 1.46
C CYS A 13 -6.13 24.53 2.38
N LEU A 14 -5.91 23.33 2.93
CA LEU A 14 -4.76 23.05 3.77
C LEU A 14 -3.44 23.09 3.00
N SER A 15 -3.40 22.78 1.70
CA SER A 15 -2.16 22.82 0.92
C SER A 15 -1.52 24.20 0.83
N GLU A 16 -2.32 25.26 0.99
CA GLU A 16 -1.88 26.67 1.01
C GLU A 16 -1.27 27.09 2.35
N MET A 17 -1.33 26.23 3.38
CA MET A 17 -0.78 26.51 4.70
C MET A 17 0.68 26.04 4.82
N VAL A 18 1.36 26.54 5.85
CA VAL A 18 2.69 26.05 6.25
C VAL A 18 2.61 24.65 6.87
N ASP A 19 3.66 23.85 6.69
CA ASP A 19 3.68 22.44 7.08
C ASP A 19 3.29 22.20 8.53
N ILE A 20 3.78 23.05 9.45
CA ILE A 20 3.49 22.96 10.89
C ILE A 20 1.98 23.06 11.17
N GLU A 21 1.27 23.94 10.48
CA GLU A 21 -0.17 24.09 10.67
C GLU A 21 -0.94 22.92 10.08
N ILE A 22 -0.51 22.42 8.92
CA ILE A 22 -1.11 21.23 8.33
C ILE A 22 -0.92 20.04 9.26
N GLU A 23 0.27 19.82 9.80
CA GLU A 23 0.56 18.73 10.75
C GLU A 23 -0.29 18.83 12.02
N ARG A 24 -0.43 20.04 12.57
CA ARG A 24 -1.26 20.30 13.75
C ARG A 24 -2.73 19.98 13.49
N ILE A 25 -3.27 20.38 12.34
CA ILE A 25 -4.67 20.13 11.96
C ILE A 25 -4.90 18.67 11.58
N THR A 26 -3.91 18.03 10.96
CA THR A 26 -3.97 16.65 10.44
C THR A 26 -3.26 15.64 11.34
N ALA A 27 -3.22 15.90 12.66
CA ALA A 27 -2.69 14.96 13.63
C ALA A 27 -3.51 13.66 13.62
N VAL A 28 -2.86 12.55 13.26
CA VAL A 28 -3.52 11.24 13.10
C VAL A 28 -3.72 10.61 14.48
N SER A 29 -4.95 10.21 14.77
CA SER A 29 -5.32 9.47 15.98
C SER A 29 -6.34 8.39 15.65
N LYS A 30 -6.57 7.45 16.57
CA LYS A 30 -7.58 6.40 16.40
C LYS A 30 -9.00 6.97 16.21
N ASN A 31 -9.29 8.14 16.78
CA ASN A 31 -10.63 8.73 16.79
C ASN A 31 -10.98 9.51 15.51
N ASN A 32 -9.98 9.93 14.73
CA ASN A 32 -10.17 10.75 13.53
C ASN A 32 -9.53 10.14 12.27
N LEU A 33 -9.12 8.86 12.35
CA LEU A 33 -8.26 8.19 11.37
C LEU A 33 -8.77 8.32 9.94
N GLU A 34 -10.01 7.94 9.62
CA GLU A 34 -10.52 7.94 8.23
C GLU A 34 -10.44 9.34 7.59
N LYS A 35 -10.86 10.38 8.31
CA LYS A 35 -10.92 11.75 7.78
C LYS A 35 -9.53 12.36 7.60
N VAL A 36 -8.68 12.20 8.61
CA VAL A 36 -7.32 12.74 8.60
C VAL A 36 -6.43 11.95 7.64
N ALA A 37 -6.57 10.63 7.60
CA ALA A 37 -5.90 9.79 6.62
C ALA A 37 -6.22 10.26 5.21
N PHE A 38 -7.51 10.43 4.87
CA PHE A 38 -7.88 10.94 3.55
C PHE A 38 -7.11 12.19 3.17
N VAL A 39 -7.12 13.21 4.04
CA VAL A 39 -6.47 14.50 3.76
C VAL A 39 -4.96 14.33 3.59
N ARG A 40 -4.29 13.59 4.48
CA ARG A 40 -2.84 13.38 4.39
C ARG A 40 -2.45 12.56 3.16
N LEU A 41 -3.17 11.48 2.89
CA LEU A 41 -2.95 10.63 1.73
C LEU A 41 -3.14 11.43 0.44
N TYR A 42 -4.19 12.26 0.37
CA TYR A 42 -4.41 13.17 -0.75
C TYR A 42 -3.21 14.12 -0.91
N LEU A 43 -2.78 14.84 0.13
CA LEU A 43 -1.66 15.78 0.07
C LEU A 43 -0.34 15.12 -0.38
N VAL A 44 -0.08 13.89 0.07
CA VAL A 44 1.08 13.11 -0.39
C VAL A 44 0.93 12.72 -1.86
N SER A 45 -0.25 12.25 -2.27
CA SER A 45 -0.51 11.85 -3.66
C SER A 45 -0.34 13.00 -4.66
N GLN A 46 -0.60 14.23 -4.22
CA GLN A 46 -0.39 15.46 -5.01
C GLN A 46 1.05 15.98 -4.95
N GLY A 47 1.94 15.33 -4.18
CA GLY A 47 3.32 15.74 -4.02
C GLY A 47 3.57 16.91 -3.07
N ARG A 48 2.54 17.44 -2.38
CA ARG A 48 2.69 18.50 -1.36
C ARG A 48 3.49 18.02 -0.15
N PHE A 49 3.40 16.72 0.15
CA PHE A 49 4.17 16.05 1.18
C PHE A 49 4.97 14.86 0.64
N PRO A 50 6.10 14.50 1.28
CA PRO A 50 6.86 13.31 0.91
C PRO A 50 6.10 12.02 1.26
N LEU A 51 6.40 10.93 0.54
CA LEU A 51 5.80 9.59 0.74
C LEU A 51 5.92 9.10 2.20
N LEU A 52 6.97 9.52 2.91
CA LEU A 52 7.20 9.18 4.32
C LEU A 52 5.99 9.51 5.22
N ARG A 53 5.18 10.52 4.87
CA ARG A 53 3.99 10.90 5.66
C ARG A 53 2.88 9.85 5.65
N TRP A 54 2.95 8.84 4.77
CA TRP A 54 2.08 7.67 4.87
C TRP A 54 2.34 6.85 6.13
N ASN A 55 3.57 6.85 6.67
CA ASN A 55 3.95 6.01 7.80
C ASN A 55 3.18 6.36 9.08
N ASP A 56 2.87 7.65 9.29
CA ASP A 56 2.05 8.10 10.42
C ASP A 56 0.62 7.52 10.33
N VAL A 57 0.06 7.46 9.12
CA VAL A 57 -1.26 6.87 8.89
C VAL A 57 -1.21 5.36 9.09
N ILE A 58 -0.20 4.68 8.53
CA ILE A 58 -0.03 3.23 8.62
C ILE A 58 0.17 2.78 10.07
N SER A 59 1.01 3.49 10.82
CA SER A 59 1.31 3.16 12.22
C SER A 59 0.07 3.25 13.12
N VAL A 60 -0.75 4.29 12.97
CA VAL A 60 -2.01 4.40 13.72
C VAL A 60 -3.03 3.37 13.24
N ALA A 61 -3.12 3.13 11.91
CA ALA A 61 -4.06 2.19 11.33
C ALA A 61 -3.81 0.73 11.70
N ALA A 62 -2.55 0.34 11.92
CA ALA A 62 -2.19 -1.00 12.41
C ALA A 62 -2.95 -1.36 13.70
N GLY A 63 -3.12 -0.38 14.58
CA GLY A 63 -3.82 -0.49 15.87
C GLY A 63 -5.35 -0.29 15.82
N CYS A 64 -5.96 -0.25 14.62
CA CYS A 64 -7.37 0.08 14.41
C CYS A 64 -8.14 -1.04 13.68
N GLN A 65 -9.47 -0.94 13.66
CA GLN A 65 -10.37 -1.89 13.00
C GLN A 65 -10.60 -1.54 11.52
N GLN A 66 -10.47 -0.26 11.15
CA GLN A 66 -10.77 0.27 9.81
C GLN A 66 -9.67 -0.04 8.78
N LYS A 67 -9.00 -1.19 8.88
CA LYS A 67 -7.84 -1.54 8.05
C LYS A 67 -8.17 -1.54 6.57
N GLU A 68 -9.27 -2.16 6.16
CA GLU A 68 -9.70 -2.22 4.75
C GLU A 68 -9.91 -0.82 4.16
N THR A 69 -10.62 0.06 4.86
CA THR A 69 -10.84 1.45 4.45
C THR A 69 -9.50 2.18 4.23
N ILE A 70 -8.54 1.99 5.12
CA ILE A 70 -7.22 2.62 5.01
C ILE A 70 -6.41 2.04 3.85
N VAL A 71 -6.44 0.72 3.64
CA VAL A 71 -5.80 0.10 2.47
C VAL A 71 -6.42 0.62 1.17
N TRP A 72 -7.75 0.77 1.11
CA TRP A 72 -8.42 1.36 -0.04
C TRP A 72 -7.95 2.79 -0.31
N MET A 73 -7.92 3.67 0.71
CA MET A 73 -7.41 5.03 0.53
C MET A 73 -5.94 5.07 0.11
N LEU A 74 -5.11 4.19 0.68
CA LEU A 74 -3.71 4.05 0.32
C LEU A 74 -3.56 3.59 -1.13
N LEU A 75 -4.37 2.64 -1.61
CA LEU A 75 -4.37 2.19 -3.00
C LEU A 75 -4.61 3.35 -3.97
N HIS A 76 -5.62 4.20 -3.70
CA HIS A 76 -5.86 5.43 -4.48
C HIS A 76 -4.66 6.37 -4.40
N SER A 77 -4.12 6.60 -3.20
CA SER A 77 -2.97 7.48 -2.98
C SER A 77 -1.72 6.99 -3.72
N PHE A 78 -1.44 5.69 -3.73
CA PHE A 78 -0.31 5.10 -4.45
C PHE A 78 -0.47 5.27 -5.95
N TYR A 79 -1.68 5.03 -6.47
CA TYR A 79 -1.99 5.15 -7.88
C TYR A 79 -1.84 6.60 -8.36
N HIS A 80 -2.39 7.56 -7.62
CA HIS A 80 -2.24 8.98 -7.95
C HIS A 80 -0.79 9.48 -7.80
N ALA A 81 -0.04 9.03 -6.79
CA ALA A 81 1.38 9.34 -6.66
C ALA A 81 2.21 8.84 -7.86
N ARG A 82 1.73 7.83 -8.58
CA ARG A 82 2.35 7.37 -9.83
C ARG A 82 1.99 8.25 -11.02
N ILE A 83 0.73 8.62 -11.16
CA ILE A 83 0.23 9.38 -12.32
C ILE A 83 0.68 10.83 -12.23
N LEU A 84 0.53 11.43 -11.05
CA LEU A 84 0.97 12.79 -10.74
C LEU A 84 2.40 12.73 -10.22
N SER A 85 3.33 12.48 -11.13
CA SER A 85 4.76 12.45 -10.80
C SER A 85 5.22 13.84 -10.36
N HIS A 86 5.63 13.95 -9.10
CA HIS A 86 6.18 15.13 -8.47
C HIS A 86 7.60 14.81 -7.96
N GLU A 87 8.41 15.81 -7.62
CA GLU A 87 9.74 15.59 -7.01
C GLU A 87 9.67 14.71 -5.74
N ASN A 88 8.54 14.78 -5.04
CA ASN A 88 8.25 14.05 -3.80
C ASN A 88 7.63 12.66 -4.03
N THR A 89 7.14 12.35 -5.24
CA THR A 89 6.43 11.10 -5.58
C THR A 89 7.02 10.37 -6.79
N GLY A 90 8.14 10.87 -7.31
CA GLY A 90 8.86 10.30 -8.45
C GLY A 90 9.22 8.83 -8.26
N VAL A 91 9.50 8.13 -9.35
CA VAL A 91 9.73 6.67 -9.34
C VAL A 91 10.84 6.25 -8.37
N LEU A 92 11.93 7.03 -8.27
CA LEU A 92 13.02 6.77 -7.31
C LEU A 92 12.54 6.90 -5.86
N LYS A 93 11.72 7.92 -5.54
CA LYS A 93 11.15 8.09 -4.19
C LYS A 93 10.19 6.96 -3.83
N ARG A 94 9.36 6.51 -4.78
CA ARG A 94 8.49 5.34 -4.60
C ARG A 94 9.30 4.08 -4.34
N MET A 95 10.40 3.89 -5.06
CA MET A 95 11.31 2.76 -4.86
C MET A 95 12.00 2.80 -3.51
N GLU A 96 12.59 3.94 -3.13
CA GLU A 96 13.21 4.16 -1.81
C GLU A 96 12.23 3.82 -0.68
N TRP A 97 11.03 4.40 -0.73
CA TRP A 97 9.99 4.17 0.28
C TRP A 97 9.55 2.70 0.35
N LEU A 98 9.37 2.01 -0.79
CA LEU A 98 8.96 0.59 -0.79
C LEU A 98 10.03 -0.32 -0.17
N LEU A 99 11.31 -0.06 -0.47
CA LEU A 99 12.42 -0.82 0.08
C LEU A 99 12.54 -0.61 1.60
N GLU A 100 12.36 0.62 2.07
CA GLU A 100 12.30 0.91 3.51
C GLU A 100 11.10 0.22 4.16
N PHE A 101 9.94 0.24 3.50
CA PHE A 101 8.72 -0.41 3.97
C PHE A 101 8.86 -1.93 4.06
N MET A 102 9.49 -2.58 3.07
CA MET A 102 9.86 -4.00 3.13
C MET A 102 10.75 -4.30 4.35
N GLY A 103 11.76 -3.45 4.59
CA GLY A 103 12.60 -3.54 5.79
C GLY A 103 11.80 -3.43 7.09
N TYR A 104 10.81 -2.53 7.12
CA TYR A 104 9.91 -2.38 8.27
C TYR A 104 9.04 -3.62 8.50
N ILE A 105 8.42 -4.19 7.45
CA ILE A 105 7.66 -5.44 7.54
C ILE A 105 8.51 -6.54 8.15
N LYS A 106 9.75 -6.69 7.68
CA LYS A 106 10.70 -7.68 8.20
C LYS A 106 11.02 -7.46 9.69
N LYS A 107 11.19 -6.21 10.13
CA LYS A 107 11.43 -5.90 11.55
C LYS A 107 10.23 -6.30 12.42
N VAL A 108 9.01 -6.02 11.95
CA VAL A 108 7.77 -6.40 12.64
C VAL A 108 7.59 -7.92 12.67
N SER A 109 7.88 -8.62 11.57
CA SER A 109 7.77 -10.09 11.53
C SER A 109 8.77 -10.80 12.45
N LEU A 110 9.90 -10.15 12.77
CA LEU A 110 10.89 -10.63 13.73
C LEU A 110 10.58 -10.19 15.19
N ASN A 111 9.43 -9.55 15.43
CA ASN A 111 9.04 -8.98 16.72
C ASN A 111 10.06 -7.98 17.30
N THR A 112 10.89 -7.36 16.45
CA THR A 112 11.88 -6.35 16.86
C THR A 112 11.32 -4.93 16.91
N ALA A 113 10.06 -4.77 16.51
CA ALA A 113 9.30 -3.52 16.55
C ALA A 113 7.89 -3.83 17.06
N SER A 114 7.68 -3.89 18.37
CA SER A 114 6.35 -4.19 18.92
C SER A 114 5.42 -2.99 18.75
N MET A 115 4.25 -3.17 18.13
CA MET A 115 3.16 -2.21 18.19
C MET A 115 2.18 -2.60 19.30
N GLN A 116 1.79 -1.64 20.13
CA GLN A 116 0.95 -1.89 21.30
C GLN A 116 -0.46 -2.38 20.88
N ASN A 117 -0.93 -3.44 21.54
CA ASN A 117 -2.32 -3.92 21.56
C ASN A 117 -2.89 -4.61 20.30
N VAL A 118 -2.06 -5.08 19.36
CA VAL A 118 -2.51 -5.92 18.22
C VAL A 118 -1.58 -7.12 18.08
N SER A 119 -2.12 -8.28 17.67
CA SER A 119 -1.28 -9.45 17.44
C SER A 119 -0.22 -9.15 16.37
N PRO A 120 1.05 -9.56 16.55
CA PRO A 120 2.09 -9.36 15.54
C PRO A 120 1.69 -9.94 14.18
N GLN A 121 0.96 -11.06 14.19
CA GLN A 121 0.46 -11.73 12.98
C GLN A 121 -0.57 -10.90 12.20
N GLU A 122 -1.54 -10.28 12.88
CA GLU A 122 -2.48 -9.36 12.23
C GLU A 122 -1.77 -8.12 11.68
N THR A 123 -0.77 -7.62 12.41
CA THR A 123 0.02 -6.46 11.99
C THR A 123 0.80 -6.76 10.71
N VAL A 124 1.51 -7.89 10.66
CA VAL A 124 2.23 -8.31 9.45
C VAL A 124 1.27 -8.51 8.29
N SER A 125 0.11 -9.15 8.51
CA SER A 125 -0.90 -9.35 7.46
C SER A 125 -1.40 -8.02 6.90
N PHE A 126 -1.70 -7.04 7.76
CA PHE A 126 -2.08 -5.70 7.35
C PHE A 126 -1.00 -4.99 6.53
N LEU A 127 0.26 -5.09 6.94
CA LEU A 127 1.36 -4.47 6.19
C LEU A 127 1.57 -5.15 4.82
N LEU A 128 1.32 -6.46 4.72
CA LEU A 128 1.33 -7.17 3.42
C LEU A 128 0.20 -6.70 2.50
N TRP A 129 -0.97 -6.32 3.03
CA TRP A 129 -2.03 -5.70 2.22
C TRP A 129 -1.60 -4.36 1.65
N ILE A 130 -0.93 -3.53 2.45
CA ILE A 130 -0.36 -2.26 1.99
C ILE A 130 0.71 -2.50 0.93
N PHE A 131 1.61 -3.45 1.15
CA PHE A 131 2.62 -3.86 0.16
C PHE A 131 1.96 -4.28 -1.17
N ALA A 132 0.90 -5.09 -1.10
CA ALA A 132 0.15 -5.49 -2.28
C ALA A 132 -0.47 -4.30 -3.01
N ALA A 133 -1.10 -3.38 -2.28
CA ALA A 133 -1.67 -2.16 -2.85
C ALA A 133 -0.62 -1.31 -3.59
N CYS A 134 0.57 -1.13 -3.00
CA CYS A 134 1.69 -0.41 -3.64
C CYS A 134 2.11 -1.08 -4.95
N VAL A 135 2.36 -2.38 -4.90
CA VAL A 135 2.85 -3.13 -6.05
C VAL A 135 1.82 -3.13 -7.17
N VAL A 136 0.53 -3.35 -6.87
CA VAL A 136 -0.55 -3.29 -7.85
C VAL A 136 -0.67 -1.88 -8.46
N ALA A 137 -0.63 -0.83 -7.64
CA ALA A 137 -0.72 0.55 -8.10
C ALA A 137 0.45 0.99 -8.99
N TRP A 138 1.65 0.48 -8.73
CA TRP A 138 2.87 0.93 -9.40
C TRP A 138 3.34 0.01 -10.53
N ALA A 139 2.92 -1.25 -10.52
CA ALA A 139 3.26 -2.22 -11.56
C ALA A 139 2.68 -1.81 -12.91
N ASP A 140 1.40 -1.45 -12.98
CA ASP A 140 0.75 -1.11 -14.24
C ASP A 140 -0.43 -0.13 -14.08
N HIS A 141 -0.83 0.55 -15.17
CA HIS A 141 -1.96 1.49 -15.17
C HIS A 141 -3.31 0.78 -15.27
N ALA A 142 -3.38 -0.35 -15.98
CA ALA A 142 -4.66 -1.01 -16.24
C ALA A 142 -5.27 -1.62 -14.97
N LEU A 143 -4.46 -2.23 -14.11
CA LEU A 143 -4.97 -2.94 -12.92
C LEU A 143 -5.70 -2.03 -11.93
N PRO A 144 -5.16 -0.85 -11.51
CA PRO A 144 -5.92 0.09 -10.69
C PRO A 144 -7.25 0.50 -11.32
N MET A 145 -7.29 0.75 -12.64
CA MET A 145 -8.53 1.10 -13.33
C MET A 145 -9.56 -0.04 -13.32
N LEU A 146 -9.11 -1.29 -13.50
CA LEU A 146 -9.96 -2.48 -13.38
C LEU A 146 -10.53 -2.66 -11.97
N LEU A 147 -9.80 -2.19 -10.94
CA LEU A 147 -10.28 -2.12 -9.56
C LEU A 147 -11.19 -0.91 -9.28
N GLY A 148 -11.56 -0.15 -10.31
CA GLY A 148 -12.46 1.00 -10.20
C GLY A 148 -11.81 2.30 -9.75
N LEU A 149 -10.47 2.41 -9.82
CA LEU A 149 -9.77 3.67 -9.56
C LEU A 149 -9.79 4.55 -10.81
N SER A 150 -9.88 5.87 -10.59
CA SER A 150 -9.80 6.85 -11.68
C SER A 150 -8.46 7.57 -11.68
N ALA A 151 -7.98 7.93 -12.87
CA ALA A 151 -6.76 8.73 -13.02
C ALA A 151 -6.98 10.19 -12.58
N ASP A 152 -8.21 10.68 -12.70
CA ASP A 152 -8.58 12.03 -12.27
C ASP A 152 -8.77 12.07 -10.75
N CYS A 153 -8.00 12.91 -10.05
CA CYS A 153 -8.16 13.08 -8.60
C CYS A 153 -9.53 13.67 -8.22
N SER A 154 -10.20 14.37 -9.14
CA SER A 154 -11.60 14.77 -8.99
C SER A 154 -12.54 13.57 -8.96
N ALA A 155 -12.17 12.43 -9.55
CA ALA A 155 -12.98 11.23 -9.67
C ALA A 155 -12.84 10.23 -8.51
N TRP A 156 -12.25 10.65 -7.38
CA TRP A 156 -12.72 10.09 -6.09
C TRP A 156 -14.24 10.33 -5.92
N GLN A 157 -14.79 11.31 -6.66
CA GLN A 157 -16.23 11.46 -6.89
C GLN A 157 -16.72 10.32 -7.77
N CYS A 158 -17.39 9.34 -7.18
CA CYS A 158 -18.18 8.40 -7.97
C CYS A 158 -19.50 9.04 -8.34
N GLU A 159 -19.77 9.15 -9.64
CA GLU A 159 -21.06 9.63 -10.14
C GLU A 159 -22.17 8.61 -9.85
N THR A 160 -23.04 9.01 -8.93
CA THR A 160 -24.51 9.00 -9.09
C THR A 160 -25.28 7.68 -8.90
N ILE A 161 -24.70 6.49 -9.05
CA ILE A 161 -25.53 5.26 -9.05
C ILE A 161 -25.67 4.58 -7.66
N ASP A 162 -24.68 4.66 -6.77
CA ASP A 162 -24.69 3.95 -5.47
C ASP A 162 -24.96 4.83 -4.24
N ARG A 163 -25.72 5.93 -4.41
CA ARG A 163 -26.01 6.89 -3.32
C ARG A 163 -26.80 6.30 -2.16
N VAL A 164 -27.42 5.12 -2.35
CA VAL A 164 -28.32 4.50 -1.38
C VAL A 164 -27.57 3.53 -0.43
N PHE A 165 -26.42 2.97 -0.83
CA PHE A 165 -25.82 1.82 -0.13
C PHE A 165 -24.53 2.10 0.65
N ALA A 166 -23.83 3.22 0.42
CA ALA A 166 -22.57 3.50 1.13
C ALA A 166 -22.61 4.81 1.93
N ARG A 167 -22.77 4.69 3.25
CA ARG A 167 -22.47 5.78 4.20
C ARG A 167 -21.01 5.64 4.65
N GLY A 168 -20.10 6.32 3.96
CA GLY A 168 -18.70 6.49 4.39
C GLY A 168 -17.65 6.06 3.38
N LEU A 169 -16.42 6.51 3.61
CA LEU A 169 -15.26 6.30 2.74
C LEU A 169 -14.89 4.81 2.63
N GLY A 170 -14.68 4.31 1.42
CA GLY A 170 -14.20 2.94 1.16
C GLY A 170 -15.15 1.82 1.61
N LYS A 171 -16.44 2.12 1.80
CA LYS A 171 -17.46 1.17 2.31
C LYS A 171 -18.40 0.63 1.22
N ARG A 172 -18.18 0.98 -0.05
CA ARG A 172 -18.96 0.38 -1.14
C ARG A 172 -18.50 -1.07 -1.34
N PRO A 173 -19.40 -1.99 -1.75
CA PRO A 173 -19.01 -3.37 -2.06
C PRO A 173 -17.84 -3.46 -3.05
N VAL A 174 -17.81 -2.57 -4.04
CA VAL A 174 -16.70 -2.47 -5.00
C VAL A 174 -15.37 -2.04 -4.36
N ASP A 175 -15.41 -1.17 -3.34
CA ASP A 175 -14.23 -0.69 -2.63
C ASP A 175 -13.62 -1.82 -1.79
N THR A 176 -14.46 -2.56 -1.07
CA THR A 176 -14.05 -3.74 -0.31
C THR A 176 -13.53 -4.86 -1.22
N LEU A 177 -14.16 -5.06 -2.38
CA LEU A 177 -13.68 -6.02 -3.38
C LEU A 177 -12.30 -5.62 -3.89
N ALA A 178 -12.08 -4.34 -4.22
CA ALA A 178 -10.78 -3.86 -4.69
C ALA A 178 -9.66 -4.18 -3.69
N VAL A 179 -9.89 -3.99 -2.39
CA VAL A 179 -8.92 -4.32 -1.32
C VAL A 179 -8.64 -5.82 -1.22
N LYS A 180 -9.58 -6.69 -1.57
CA LYS A 180 -9.35 -8.14 -1.60
C LYS A 180 -8.57 -8.54 -2.85
N GLU A 181 -8.94 -7.98 -4.00
CA GLU A 181 -8.33 -8.30 -5.29
C GLU A 181 -6.86 -7.90 -5.39
N ILE A 182 -6.38 -6.88 -4.66
CA ILE A 182 -4.93 -6.57 -4.66
C ILE A 182 -4.07 -7.76 -4.23
N LEU A 183 -4.58 -8.64 -3.35
CA LEU A 183 -3.84 -9.82 -2.90
C LEU A 183 -3.76 -10.86 -4.01
N THR A 184 -4.87 -11.09 -4.73
CA THR A 184 -4.91 -11.97 -5.91
C THR A 184 -3.99 -11.46 -7.03
N LEU A 185 -3.93 -10.14 -7.21
CA LEU A 185 -3.15 -9.49 -8.26
C LEU A 185 -1.67 -9.32 -7.92
N LEU A 186 -1.26 -9.50 -6.66
CA LEU A 186 0.10 -9.27 -6.21
C LEU A 186 1.15 -10.08 -6.99
N PRO A 187 1.02 -11.41 -7.19
CA PRO A 187 2.07 -12.20 -7.85
C PRO A 187 2.39 -11.70 -9.27
N GLY A 188 1.35 -11.47 -10.08
CA GLY A 188 1.50 -10.95 -11.44
C GLY A 188 1.99 -9.51 -11.47
N SER A 189 1.44 -8.66 -10.61
CA SER A 189 1.87 -7.26 -10.49
C SER A 189 3.34 -7.14 -10.09
N LEU A 190 3.79 -7.98 -9.15
CA LEU A 190 5.19 -7.99 -8.70
C LEU A 190 6.14 -8.39 -9.83
N GLN A 191 5.78 -9.42 -10.60
CA GLN A 191 6.54 -9.81 -11.78
C GLN A 191 6.65 -8.65 -12.78
N ILE A 192 5.53 -7.96 -13.06
CA ILE A 192 5.51 -6.82 -13.99
C ILE A 192 6.38 -5.67 -13.45
N LEU A 193 6.24 -5.31 -12.16
CA LEU A 193 6.99 -4.24 -11.53
C LEU A 193 8.50 -4.46 -11.70
N LEU A 194 8.98 -5.67 -11.37
CA LEU A 194 10.40 -6.04 -11.39
C LEU A 194 10.98 -6.21 -12.80
N THR A 195 10.18 -6.07 -13.86
CA THR A 195 10.72 -5.99 -15.24
C THR A 195 10.99 -4.57 -15.71
N LYS A 196 10.57 -3.56 -14.94
CA LYS A 196 10.65 -2.13 -15.30
C LYS A 196 11.82 -1.45 -14.59
N GLU A 197 12.48 -0.52 -15.26
CA GLU A 197 13.46 0.35 -14.58
C GLU A 197 12.74 1.39 -13.70
N PRO A 198 13.28 1.75 -12.51
CA PRO A 198 14.52 1.26 -11.88
C PRO A 198 14.33 0.00 -11.01
N TRP A 199 13.13 -0.57 -10.98
CA TRP A 199 12.77 -1.69 -10.10
C TRP A 199 13.53 -2.97 -10.40
N LYS A 200 13.88 -3.18 -11.67
CA LYS A 200 14.59 -4.35 -12.16
C LYS A 200 15.89 -4.60 -11.39
N GLU A 201 16.65 -3.55 -11.10
CA GLU A 201 17.90 -3.63 -10.34
C GLU A 201 17.68 -4.10 -8.88
N GLN A 202 16.47 -3.93 -8.35
CA GLN A 202 16.13 -4.32 -6.99
C GLN A 202 15.60 -5.76 -6.90
N THR A 203 15.41 -6.47 -8.02
CA THR A 203 14.88 -7.85 -8.06
C THR A 203 15.53 -8.80 -7.03
N PRO A 204 16.88 -8.83 -6.85
CA PRO A 204 17.49 -9.69 -5.84
C PRO A 204 17.00 -9.37 -4.41
N LYS A 205 16.85 -8.08 -4.08
CA LYS A 205 16.38 -7.65 -2.75
C LYS A 205 14.94 -8.10 -2.47
N PHE A 206 14.07 -8.07 -3.48
CA PHE A 206 12.70 -8.56 -3.36
C PHE A 206 12.66 -10.07 -3.13
N ILE A 207 13.42 -10.84 -3.91
CA ILE A 207 13.52 -12.29 -3.76
C ILE A 207 14.06 -12.66 -2.37
N ASP A 208 15.18 -12.07 -1.96
CA ASP A 208 15.80 -12.34 -0.66
C ASP A 208 14.87 -11.94 0.50
N TRP A 209 14.15 -10.83 0.36
CA TRP A 209 13.17 -10.39 1.35
C TRP A 209 12.01 -11.39 1.49
N LEU A 210 11.41 -11.83 0.38
CA LEU A 210 10.33 -12.82 0.37
C LEU A 210 10.75 -14.14 1.03
N PHE A 211 11.95 -14.66 0.70
CA PHE A 211 12.49 -15.83 1.39
C PHE A 211 12.67 -15.58 2.87
N SER A 212 13.25 -14.43 3.25
CA SER A 212 13.50 -14.13 4.65
C SER A 212 12.21 -14.02 5.49
N LEU A 213 11.10 -13.57 4.88
CA LEU A 213 9.79 -13.59 5.54
C LEU A 213 9.26 -15.02 5.69
N MET A 214 9.44 -15.88 4.69
CA MET A 214 8.98 -17.26 4.76
C MET A 214 9.78 -18.12 5.74
N GLU A 215 11.09 -17.91 5.84
CA GLU A 215 11.98 -18.71 6.70
C GLU A 215 11.80 -18.43 8.20
N ASN A 216 11.44 -17.19 8.56
CA ASN A 216 11.47 -16.74 9.96
C ASN A 216 10.09 -16.64 10.61
N ALA A 217 9.02 -17.07 9.94
CA ALA A 217 7.66 -16.69 10.33
C ALA A 217 6.69 -17.86 10.53
N ASP A 218 7.19 -19.01 10.96
CA ASP A 218 6.37 -20.18 11.28
C ASP A 218 5.33 -19.94 12.39
N GLU A 219 5.45 -18.85 13.16
CA GLU A 219 4.42 -18.42 14.14
C GLU A 219 3.82 -17.03 13.83
N MET A 220 4.41 -16.26 12.90
CA MET A 220 4.09 -14.83 12.69
C MET A 220 3.31 -14.55 11.41
N LEU A 221 3.23 -15.49 10.47
CA LEU A 221 2.40 -15.36 9.27
C LEU A 221 1.14 -16.20 9.38
N THR A 222 0.00 -15.63 8.98
CA THR A 222 -1.22 -16.40 8.70
C THR A 222 -0.99 -17.34 7.52
N GLN A 223 -1.77 -18.42 7.45
CA GLN A 223 -1.71 -19.36 6.32
C GLN A 223 -1.92 -18.65 4.97
N SER A 224 -2.90 -17.73 4.91
CA SER A 224 -3.17 -16.93 3.70
C SER A 224 -1.98 -16.05 3.30
N SER A 225 -1.29 -15.44 4.28
CA SER A 225 -0.10 -14.64 4.00
C SER A 225 1.07 -15.49 3.49
N ARG A 226 1.23 -16.72 3.99
CA ARG A 226 2.25 -17.65 3.46
C ARG A 226 1.96 -18.07 2.03
N GLU A 227 0.71 -18.42 1.73
CA GLU A 227 0.29 -18.79 0.38
C GLU A 227 0.48 -17.63 -0.60
N LEU A 228 0.16 -16.40 -0.19
CA LEU A 228 0.39 -15.19 -0.95
C LEU A 228 1.88 -14.97 -1.26
N LEU A 229 2.77 -15.12 -0.26
CA LEU A 229 4.22 -14.98 -0.45
C LEU A 229 4.78 -16.08 -1.35
N LYS A 230 4.31 -17.33 -1.18
CA LYS A 230 4.67 -18.47 -2.05
C LYS A 230 4.25 -18.21 -3.49
N ALA A 231 3.01 -17.81 -3.73
CA ALA A 231 2.51 -17.48 -5.06
C ALA A 231 3.31 -16.33 -5.69
N SER A 232 3.63 -15.31 -4.89
CA SER A 232 4.46 -14.17 -5.32
C SER A 232 5.86 -14.60 -5.73
N LEU A 233 6.54 -15.45 -4.94
CA LEU A 233 7.84 -16.02 -5.30
C LEU A 233 7.78 -16.86 -6.58
N LEU A 234 6.76 -17.71 -6.71
CA LEU A 234 6.58 -18.56 -7.89
C LEU A 234 6.36 -17.73 -9.17
N ALA A 235 5.68 -16.59 -9.09
CA ALA A 235 5.52 -15.68 -10.22
C ALA A 235 6.86 -15.11 -10.72
N LEU A 236 7.87 -14.99 -9.85
CA LEU A 236 9.20 -14.49 -10.20
C LEU A 236 10.08 -15.53 -10.90
N ARG A 237 9.64 -16.79 -11.05
CA ARG A 237 10.43 -17.89 -11.62
C ARG A 237 11.00 -17.63 -13.03
N SER A 238 10.35 -16.75 -13.79
CA SER A 238 10.79 -16.41 -15.15
C SER A 238 11.96 -15.42 -15.16
N LEU A 239 12.18 -14.67 -14.08
CA LEU A 239 13.21 -13.64 -13.99
C LEU A 239 14.61 -14.27 -13.91
N PRO A 240 15.62 -13.69 -14.60
CA PRO A 240 16.96 -14.26 -14.65
C PRO A 240 17.62 -14.35 -13.26
N GLU A 241 17.33 -13.40 -12.38
CA GLU A 241 17.82 -13.39 -11.00
C GLU A 241 17.32 -14.59 -10.19
N PHE A 242 16.09 -15.07 -10.47
CA PHE A 242 15.50 -16.24 -9.83
C PHE A 242 16.11 -17.56 -10.32
N LYS A 243 16.61 -17.59 -11.56
CA LYS A 243 17.23 -18.77 -12.17
C LYS A 243 18.63 -19.08 -11.64
N LYS A 244 19.18 -18.23 -10.75
CA LYS A 244 20.45 -18.52 -10.07
C LYS A 244 20.30 -19.79 -9.24
N LYS A 245 21.26 -20.72 -9.36
CA LYS A 245 21.22 -22.05 -8.73
C LYS A 245 20.88 -22.00 -7.22
N ALA A 246 21.45 -21.05 -6.48
CA ALA A 246 21.20 -20.89 -5.05
C ALA A 246 19.74 -20.52 -4.71
N VAL A 247 19.11 -19.67 -5.54
CA VAL A 247 17.71 -19.26 -5.38
C VAL A 247 16.77 -20.40 -5.76
N TRP A 248 17.09 -21.10 -6.84
CA TRP A 248 16.26 -22.18 -7.36
C TRP A 248 16.18 -23.37 -6.39
N THR A 249 17.30 -23.80 -5.81
CA THR A 249 17.32 -24.88 -4.80
C THR A 249 16.53 -24.51 -3.56
N LYS A 250 16.54 -23.23 -3.16
CA LYS A 250 15.80 -22.73 -2.01
C LYS A 250 14.30 -22.61 -2.27
N ALA A 251 13.89 -22.25 -3.48
CA ALA A 251 12.49 -22.11 -3.86
C ALA A 251 11.72 -23.45 -3.90
N TYR A 252 12.37 -24.52 -4.35
CA TYR A 252 11.75 -25.84 -4.54
C TYR A 252 12.09 -26.86 -3.44
N GLY A 253 12.93 -26.49 -2.47
CA GLY A 253 13.26 -27.33 -1.31
C GLY A 253 12.28 -27.19 -0.13
N TRP A 254 11.19 -26.44 -0.31
CA TRP A 254 10.15 -26.13 0.68
C TRP A 254 8.81 -26.80 0.33
#